data_AF-A0A182LTW6-F1
#
_entry.id   AF-A0A182LTW6-F1
#
_cell.length_a   1.000
_cell.length_b   1.000
_cell.length_c   1.000
_cell.angle_alpha   90.00
_cell.angle_beta   90.00
_cell.angle_gamma   90.00
#
_symmetry.space_group_name_H-M   'P 1'
#
loop_
_entity.id
_entity.type
_entity.pdbx_description
1 polymer ?
#
loop_
_entity_poly.entity_id
_entity_poly.type
_entity_poly.pdbx_seq_one_letter_code
_entity_poly.pdbx_strand_id
1 'polypeptide(L)'
;RENLWNKTREAFRYIYEHHVEEYDWFFKADDDTYVVVENLRYFLYPYSPELPIFFGSKFRYPQYVKQGYFSGGAGYVLSREAVRRFYEQALQDEERCSVVFETEDLQMGRCMESVNVTAGDSRDAFGRKRFLPFDPAAHLANSDTEDPGYWYNEYSYYKPLSGKNCCSDFAISFHYIPGYNMRMMDYLIYDLHAWGSSYRYPPLPPTKTPEEAMAVAEAYPIKSVQTTAESSTHTPSTETTEETFSSFKP
;
A
#
# COMPACT_ATOMS: atom_id res chain seq x y z
N ARG A 1 -4.96 7.47 -17.44
CA ARG A 1 -4.26 6.42 -16.66
C ARG A 1 -3.06 5.83 -17.42
N GLU A 2 -2.88 6.12 -18.70
CA GLU A 2 -1.63 5.80 -19.41
C GLU A 2 -0.46 6.63 -18.83
N ASN A 3 0.75 6.06 -18.81
CA ASN A 3 2.00 6.70 -18.35
C ASN A 3 2.08 7.10 -16.86
N LEU A 4 1.30 6.47 -15.96
CA LEU A 4 1.37 6.76 -14.52
C LEU A 4 2.79 6.55 -13.97
N TRP A 5 3.43 5.44 -14.34
CA TRP A 5 4.81 5.17 -13.92
C TRP A 5 5.77 6.28 -14.32
N ASN A 6 5.76 6.68 -15.60
CA ASN A 6 6.63 7.74 -16.09
C ASN A 6 6.35 9.08 -15.40
N LYS A 7 5.08 9.40 -15.11
CA LYS A 7 4.75 10.60 -14.32
C LYS A 7 5.37 10.55 -12.92
N THR A 8 5.20 9.45 -12.20
CA THR A 8 5.80 9.27 -10.86
C THR A 8 7.32 9.36 -10.92
N ARG A 9 7.93 8.69 -11.90
CA ARG A 9 9.39 8.68 -12.10
C ARG A 9 9.94 10.08 -12.30
N GLU A 10 9.29 10.85 -13.17
CA GLU A 10 9.68 12.23 -13.46
C GLU A 10 9.44 13.18 -12.28
N ALA A 11 8.36 12.96 -11.51
CA ALA A 11 8.11 13.72 -10.29
C ALA A 11 9.20 13.49 -9.24
N PHE A 12 9.59 12.24 -8.99
CA PHE A 12 10.67 11.94 -8.04
C PHE A 12 12.05 12.38 -8.54
N ARG A 13 12.30 12.34 -9.85
CA ARG A 13 13.49 12.99 -10.44
C ARG A 13 13.52 14.49 -10.14
N TYR A 14 12.41 15.18 -10.39
CA TYR A 14 12.33 16.62 -10.13
C TYR A 14 12.55 16.94 -8.65
N ILE A 15 11.89 16.19 -7.76
CA ILE A 15 12.08 16.28 -6.31
C ILE A 15 13.55 16.08 -5.95
N TYR A 16 14.22 15.07 -6.51
CA TYR A 16 15.62 14.80 -6.24
C TYR A 16 16.50 16.01 -6.60
N GLU A 17 16.38 16.47 -7.84
CA GLU A 17 17.23 17.52 -8.42
C GLU A 17 17.04 18.90 -7.76
N HIS A 18 15.89 19.17 -7.16
CA HIS A 18 15.53 20.50 -6.69
C HIS A 18 15.27 20.61 -5.19
N HIS A 19 14.77 19.54 -4.54
CA HIS A 19 14.14 19.65 -3.21
C HIS A 19 14.52 18.53 -2.23
N VAL A 20 15.35 17.56 -2.59
CA VAL A 20 15.63 16.40 -1.72
C VAL A 20 16.25 16.78 -0.38
N GLU A 21 17.03 17.87 -0.35
CA GLU A 21 17.66 18.37 0.88
C GLU A 21 16.71 19.26 1.72
N GLU A 22 15.56 19.67 1.18
CA GLU A 22 14.60 20.55 1.87
C GLU A 22 13.60 19.80 2.77
N TYR A 23 13.34 18.52 2.50
CA TYR A 23 12.29 17.74 3.18
C TYR A 23 12.78 16.38 3.66
N ASP A 24 12.28 15.95 4.83
CA ASP A 24 12.61 14.65 5.44
C ASP A 24 11.87 13.47 4.76
N TRP A 25 10.65 13.72 4.29
CA TRP A 25 9.73 12.71 3.79
C TRP A 25 8.97 13.22 2.56
N PHE A 26 8.75 12.33 1.59
CA PHE A 26 8.13 12.63 0.31
C PHE A 26 6.92 11.72 0.10
N PHE A 27 5.73 12.30 0.02
CA PHE A 27 4.48 11.55 -0.06
C PHE A 27 3.85 11.67 -1.44
N LYS A 28 3.57 10.53 -2.07
CA LYS A 28 2.79 10.43 -3.30
C LYS A 28 1.36 10.00 -2.96
N ALA A 29 0.39 10.66 -3.56
CA ALA A 29 -1.04 10.33 -3.46
C ALA A 29 -1.74 10.59 -4.79
N ASP A 30 -2.93 10.00 -4.96
CA ASP A 30 -3.83 10.31 -6.07
C ASP A 30 -4.74 11.51 -5.70
N ASP A 31 -5.38 12.12 -6.69
CA ASP A 31 -6.29 13.27 -6.49
C ASP A 31 -7.64 12.87 -5.85
N ASP A 32 -7.87 11.57 -5.66
CA ASP A 32 -8.98 10.96 -4.92
C ASP A 32 -8.52 10.23 -3.65
N THR A 33 -7.31 10.54 -3.13
CA THR A 33 -6.83 10.07 -1.83
C THR A 33 -7.04 11.16 -0.77
N TYR A 34 -7.84 10.89 0.26
CA TYR A 34 -7.93 11.76 1.44
C TYR A 34 -6.83 11.41 2.45
N VAL A 35 -6.17 12.42 3.03
CA VAL A 35 -4.97 12.25 3.86
C VAL A 35 -5.08 13.08 5.13
N VAL A 36 -4.95 12.43 6.28
CA VAL A 36 -4.83 13.08 7.60
C VAL A 36 -3.34 13.31 7.88
N VAL A 37 -2.84 14.49 7.53
CA VAL A 37 -1.40 14.81 7.56
C VAL A 37 -0.82 14.75 8.97
N GLU A 38 -1.60 15.10 9.98
CA GLU A 38 -1.25 15.00 11.40
C GLU A 38 -0.94 13.56 11.80
N ASN A 39 -1.76 12.61 11.33
CA ASN A 39 -1.55 11.19 11.58
C ASN A 39 -0.33 10.66 10.84
N LEU A 40 -0.06 11.15 9.62
CA LEU A 40 1.17 10.82 8.88
C LEU A 40 2.40 11.30 9.64
N ARG A 41 2.40 12.55 10.10
CA ARG A 41 3.51 13.13 10.88
C ARG A 41 3.72 12.39 12.20
N TYR A 42 2.65 12.05 12.91
CA TYR A 42 2.73 11.26 14.13
C TYR A 42 3.33 9.86 13.89
N PHE A 43 2.93 9.19 12.80
CA PHE A 43 3.48 7.88 12.42
C PHE A 43 4.96 7.95 12.05
N LEU A 44 5.39 9.00 11.33
CA LEU A 44 6.78 9.15 10.85
C LEU A 44 7.73 9.71 11.92
N TYR A 45 7.20 10.38 12.94
CA TYR A 45 7.98 10.98 14.03
C TYR A 45 9.12 10.11 14.61
N PRO A 46 8.92 8.80 14.87
CA PRO A 46 9.97 7.99 15.46
C PRO A 46 11.00 7.46 14.44
N TYR A 47 10.84 7.71 13.14
CA TYR A 47 11.72 7.20 12.09
C TYR A 47 12.74 8.25 11.63
N SER A 48 13.99 7.82 11.43
CA SER A 48 15.00 8.67 10.77
C SER A 48 14.75 8.72 9.26
N PRO A 49 14.77 9.92 8.63
CA PRO A 49 14.66 10.06 7.18
C PRO A 49 15.92 9.59 6.42
N GLU A 50 17.01 9.30 7.13
CA GLU A 50 18.25 8.77 6.55
C GLU A 50 18.23 7.23 6.45
N LEU A 51 17.17 6.57 6.91
CA LEU A 51 16.99 5.14 6.69
C LEU A 51 16.40 4.90 5.30
N PRO A 52 16.87 3.90 4.54
CA PRO A 52 16.32 3.58 3.21
C PRO A 52 14.99 2.84 3.36
N ILE A 53 13.94 3.56 3.75
CA ILE A 53 12.62 2.98 4.06
C ILE A 53 11.49 3.79 3.42
N PHE A 54 10.41 3.09 3.07
CA PHE A 54 9.19 3.68 2.56
C PHE A 54 7.98 2.92 3.12
N PHE A 55 6.83 3.59 3.18
CA PHE A 55 5.61 3.09 3.83
C PHE A 55 4.37 3.37 2.98
N GLY A 56 3.34 2.52 3.13
CA GLY A 56 2.05 2.68 2.48
C GLY A 56 1.13 1.51 2.79
N SER A 57 0.14 1.26 1.94
CA SER A 57 -0.71 0.07 2.07
C SER A 57 -0.07 -1.13 1.39
N LYS A 58 0.55 -2.01 2.18
CA LYS A 58 1.44 -3.06 1.67
C LYS A 58 0.69 -4.18 0.96
N PHE A 59 0.98 -4.36 -0.31
CA PHE A 59 0.50 -5.41 -1.19
C PHE A 59 1.64 -6.40 -1.49
N ARG A 60 1.29 -7.59 -1.97
CA ARG A 60 2.23 -8.64 -2.33
C ARG A 60 2.03 -9.05 -3.78
N TYR A 61 3.14 -9.29 -4.46
CA TYR A 61 3.18 -10.02 -5.71
C TYR A 61 4.57 -10.66 -5.83
N PRO A 62 4.82 -11.75 -5.09
CA PRO A 62 6.17 -12.22 -4.76
C PRO A 62 6.98 -12.70 -5.98
N GLN A 63 6.31 -12.98 -7.11
CA GLN A 63 6.97 -13.28 -8.38
C GLN A 63 7.69 -12.06 -8.98
N TYR A 64 7.27 -10.85 -8.60
CA TYR A 64 7.79 -9.58 -9.13
C TYR A 64 8.52 -8.73 -8.08
N VAL A 65 7.98 -8.66 -6.85
CA VAL A 65 8.56 -7.91 -5.74
C VAL A 65 8.44 -8.74 -4.47
N LYS A 66 9.54 -9.32 -4.02
CA LYS A 66 9.54 -10.31 -2.91
C LYS A 66 9.17 -9.68 -1.59
N GLN A 67 9.69 -8.49 -1.31
CA GLN A 67 9.40 -7.75 -0.08
C GLN A 67 8.00 -7.14 -0.05
N GLY A 68 7.26 -7.16 -1.16
CA GLY A 68 5.99 -6.45 -1.34
C GLY A 68 6.17 -5.02 -1.87
N TYR A 69 5.05 -4.38 -2.21
CA TYR A 69 4.98 -3.01 -2.73
C TYR A 69 3.82 -2.27 -2.05
N PHE A 70 3.65 -0.97 -2.30
CA PHE A 70 2.57 -0.20 -1.68
C PHE A 70 1.56 0.26 -2.72
N SER A 71 0.28 0.05 -2.46
CA SER A 71 -0.81 0.51 -3.32
C SER A 71 -0.68 1.99 -3.67
N GLY A 72 -0.72 2.31 -4.97
CA GLY A 72 -0.60 3.68 -5.46
C GLY A 72 -1.75 4.59 -5.00
N GLY A 73 -2.97 4.05 -4.94
CA GLY A 73 -4.18 4.80 -4.57
C GLY A 73 -4.27 5.13 -3.07
N ALA A 74 -3.82 4.22 -2.21
CA ALA A 74 -3.69 4.53 -0.77
C ALA A 74 -2.64 5.62 -0.51
N GLY A 75 -1.77 5.89 -1.49
CA GLY A 75 -0.58 6.70 -1.33
C GLY A 75 0.53 5.96 -0.59
N TYR A 76 1.75 6.44 -0.78
CA TYR A 76 2.94 5.92 -0.11
C TYR A 76 3.94 7.05 0.14
N VAL A 77 4.70 6.93 1.23
CA VAL A 77 5.68 7.91 1.69
C VAL A 77 7.08 7.32 1.66
N LEU A 78 8.03 8.07 1.10
CA LEU A 78 9.44 7.72 1.02
C LEU A 78 10.23 8.60 1.99
N SER A 79 11.18 7.98 2.67
CA SER A 79 12.26 8.71 3.34
C SER A 79 13.14 9.45 2.33
N ARG A 80 13.86 10.47 2.80
CA ARG A 80 14.88 11.17 2.01
C ARG A 80 15.88 10.19 1.40
N GLU A 81 16.42 9.28 2.19
CA GLU A 81 17.37 8.27 1.71
C GLU A 81 16.76 7.34 0.65
N ALA A 82 15.48 6.96 0.78
CA ALA A 82 14.80 6.18 -0.25
C ALA A 82 14.72 6.94 -1.59
N VAL A 83 14.43 8.25 -1.57
CA VAL A 83 14.42 9.09 -2.78
C VAL A 83 15.83 9.20 -3.39
N ARG A 84 16.87 9.36 -2.56
CA ARG A 84 18.27 9.41 -3.05
C ARG A 84 18.62 8.12 -3.80
N ARG A 85 18.41 6.96 -3.18
CA ARG A 85 18.69 5.65 -3.81
C ARG A 85 17.87 5.40 -5.06
N PHE A 86 16.60 5.82 -5.04
CA PHE A 86 15.74 5.70 -6.20
C PHE A 86 16.35 6.43 -7.40
N TYR A 87 16.73 7.69 -7.25
CA TYR A 87 17.29 8.48 -8.35
C TYR A 87 18.71 8.05 -8.74
N GLU A 88 19.61 7.96 -7.77
CA GLU A 88 21.05 7.75 -8.04
C GLU A 88 21.39 6.33 -8.46
N GLN A 89 20.57 5.35 -8.06
CA GLN A 89 20.86 3.93 -8.29
C GLN A 89 19.74 3.27 -9.11
N ALA A 90 18.48 3.37 -8.69
CA ALA A 90 17.42 2.58 -9.32
C ALA A 90 17.14 3.06 -10.75
N LEU A 91 17.05 4.39 -10.97
CA LEU A 91 16.80 4.94 -12.31
C LEU A 91 17.93 4.68 -13.32
N GLN A 92 19.12 4.29 -12.86
CA GLN A 92 20.25 3.93 -13.71
C GLN A 92 20.21 2.45 -14.15
N ASP A 93 19.32 1.64 -13.55
CA ASP A 93 19.17 0.21 -13.83
C ASP A 93 17.88 -0.02 -14.63
N GLU A 94 17.97 0.01 -15.96
CA GLU A 94 16.81 -0.22 -16.84
C GLU A 94 16.25 -1.65 -16.79
N GLU A 95 17.06 -2.62 -16.31
CA GLU A 95 16.64 -4.02 -16.19
C GLU A 95 15.67 -4.21 -15.01
N ARG A 96 16.00 -3.60 -13.87
CA ARG A 96 15.22 -3.72 -12.63
C ARG A 96 14.24 -2.56 -12.44
N CYS A 97 14.52 -1.38 -12.99
CA CYS A 97 13.70 -0.18 -12.92
C CYS A 97 13.35 0.38 -14.31
N SER A 98 12.68 -0.44 -15.14
CA SER A 98 12.40 -0.11 -16.54
C SER A 98 11.46 1.10 -16.74
N VAL A 99 11.63 1.79 -17.86
CA VAL A 99 10.78 2.90 -18.33
C VAL A 99 9.45 2.42 -18.91
N VAL A 100 9.43 1.20 -19.46
CA VAL A 100 8.34 0.70 -20.33
C VAL A 100 7.23 0.02 -19.52
N PHE A 101 7.26 0.11 -18.19
CA PHE A 101 6.28 -0.53 -17.32
C PHE A 101 5.06 0.37 -17.07
N GLU A 102 3.86 -0.21 -17.04
CA GLU A 102 2.62 0.57 -16.90
C GLU A 102 2.15 0.72 -15.44
N THR A 103 2.26 -0.34 -14.64
CA THR A 103 1.75 -0.36 -13.27
C THR A 103 2.72 0.33 -12.30
N GLU A 104 2.42 1.58 -12.01
CA GLU A 104 3.25 2.52 -11.25
C GLU A 104 3.70 2.00 -9.88
N ASP A 105 2.78 1.48 -9.07
CA ASP A 105 3.06 1.05 -7.71
C ASP A 105 3.89 -0.23 -7.63
N LEU A 106 3.58 -1.21 -8.48
CA LEU A 106 4.36 -2.44 -8.61
C LEU A 106 5.78 -2.13 -9.11
N GLN A 107 5.92 -1.23 -10.08
CA GLN A 107 7.23 -0.83 -10.59
C GLN A 107 8.03 -0.04 -9.54
N MET A 108 7.39 0.88 -8.81
CA MET A 108 8.00 1.57 -7.69
C MET A 108 8.55 0.57 -6.67
N GLY A 109 7.75 -0.42 -6.26
CA GLY A 109 8.19 -1.49 -5.36
C GLY A 109 9.40 -2.28 -5.88
N ARG A 110 9.42 -2.60 -7.17
CA ARG A 110 10.53 -3.31 -7.82
C ARG A 110 11.81 -2.48 -7.84
N CYS A 111 11.71 -1.20 -8.16
CA CYS A 111 12.85 -0.27 -8.14
C CYS A 111 13.40 -0.09 -6.71
N MET A 112 12.54 -0.02 -5.69
CA MET A 112 12.99 0.08 -4.30
C MET A 112 13.67 -1.19 -3.82
N GLU A 113 13.14 -2.37 -4.20
CA GLU A 113 13.76 -3.66 -3.90
C GLU A 113 15.15 -3.80 -4.54
N SER A 114 15.36 -3.31 -5.76
CA SER A 114 16.66 -3.43 -6.44
C SER A 114 17.78 -2.62 -5.80
N VAL A 115 17.45 -1.60 -5.01
CA VAL A 115 18.42 -0.70 -4.34
C VAL A 115 18.36 -0.80 -2.82
N ASN A 116 17.86 -1.93 -2.31
CA ASN A 116 17.78 -2.25 -0.88
C ASN A 116 17.06 -1.17 -0.05
N VAL A 117 15.98 -0.61 -0.60
CA VAL A 117 15.02 0.22 0.16
C VAL A 117 13.94 -0.69 0.72
N THR A 118 13.75 -0.65 2.05
CA THR A 118 12.84 -1.53 2.79
C THR A 118 11.40 -1.07 2.69
N ALA A 119 10.51 -1.98 2.26
CA ALA A 119 9.06 -1.80 2.37
C ALA A 119 8.62 -2.01 3.82
N GLY A 120 8.58 -0.93 4.60
CA GLY A 120 8.31 -0.94 6.04
C GLY A 120 6.89 -1.35 6.43
N ASP A 121 6.71 -1.71 7.70
CA ASP A 121 5.39 -1.99 8.28
C ASP A 121 4.74 -0.69 8.80
N SER A 122 3.62 -0.32 8.19
CA SER A 122 2.88 0.91 8.51
C SER A 122 1.68 0.69 9.45
N ARG A 123 1.48 -0.55 9.92
CA ARG A 123 0.34 -0.88 10.79
C ARG A 123 0.54 -0.33 12.20
N ASP A 124 -0.55 -0.22 12.94
CA ASP A 124 -0.46 0.11 14.36
C ASP A 124 -0.12 -1.11 15.23
N ALA A 125 0.00 -0.89 16.54
CA ALA A 125 0.36 -1.93 17.51
C ALA A 125 -0.65 -3.09 17.57
N PHE A 126 -1.87 -2.92 17.04
CA PHE A 126 -2.90 -3.95 16.93
C PHE A 126 -2.91 -4.62 15.55
N GLY A 127 -1.98 -4.26 14.66
CA GLY A 127 -1.92 -4.77 13.30
C GLY A 127 -2.96 -4.15 12.36
N ARG A 128 -3.59 -3.03 12.73
CA ARG A 128 -4.57 -2.33 11.89
C ARG A 128 -3.87 -1.41 10.90
N LYS A 129 -4.40 -1.31 9.68
CA LYS A 129 -3.80 -0.49 8.61
C LYS A 129 -3.94 1.00 8.90
N ARG A 130 -2.92 1.78 8.50
CA ARG A 130 -2.96 3.24 8.47
C ARG A 130 -3.18 3.81 7.07
N PHE A 131 -2.63 3.15 6.05
CA PHE A 131 -2.87 3.49 4.64
C PHE A 131 -3.90 2.52 4.08
N LEU A 132 -5.06 3.04 3.64
CA LEU A 132 -6.20 2.23 3.26
C LEU A 132 -6.51 2.38 1.76
N PRO A 133 -6.54 1.28 0.99
CA PRO A 133 -6.68 1.32 -0.47
C PRO A 133 -8.13 1.44 -0.95
N PHE A 134 -9.08 1.67 -0.03
CA PHE A 134 -10.50 1.85 -0.33
C PHE A 134 -11.07 2.95 0.57
N ASP A 135 -12.30 3.36 0.27
CA ASP A 135 -13.02 4.35 1.06
C ASP A 135 -13.37 3.82 2.48
N PRO A 136 -13.68 4.70 3.45
CA PRO A 136 -13.99 4.28 4.81
C PRO A 136 -15.13 3.25 4.92
N ALA A 137 -16.18 3.33 4.09
CA ALA A 137 -17.31 2.42 4.19
C ALA A 137 -16.91 1.00 3.77
N ALA A 138 -16.06 0.86 2.74
CA ALA A 138 -15.53 -0.44 2.33
C ALA A 138 -14.75 -1.17 3.45
N HIS A 139 -14.09 -0.45 4.36
CA HIS A 139 -13.39 -1.08 5.50
C HIS A 139 -14.27 -1.25 6.74
N LEU A 140 -15.18 -0.30 7.00
CA LEU A 140 -15.98 -0.26 8.23
C LEU A 140 -17.29 -1.04 8.15
N ALA A 141 -17.90 -1.10 6.98
CA ALA A 141 -19.26 -1.61 6.79
C ALA A 141 -19.31 -2.86 5.91
N ASN A 142 -18.36 -3.06 5.00
CA ASN A 142 -18.35 -4.24 4.14
C ASN A 142 -17.67 -5.42 4.84
N SER A 143 -18.14 -6.62 4.50
CA SER A 143 -17.60 -7.90 4.95
C SER A 143 -16.94 -8.68 3.82
N ASP A 144 -16.59 -8.03 2.70
CA ASP A 144 -16.03 -8.71 1.51
C ASP A 144 -14.75 -9.49 1.85
N THR A 145 -13.95 -9.00 2.81
CA THR A 145 -12.76 -9.71 3.28
C THR A 145 -13.06 -10.98 4.07
N GLU A 146 -14.30 -11.20 4.51
CA GLU A 146 -14.73 -12.47 5.12
C GLU A 146 -14.82 -13.58 4.08
N ASP A 147 -15.04 -13.25 2.80
CA ASP A 147 -14.94 -14.19 1.69
C ASP A 147 -13.46 -14.52 1.42
N PRO A 148 -13.02 -15.78 1.59
CA PRO A 148 -11.65 -16.19 1.29
C PRO A 148 -11.24 -15.95 -0.17
N GLY A 149 -12.19 -15.93 -1.10
CA GLY A 149 -11.97 -15.71 -2.54
C GLY A 149 -11.90 -14.24 -2.94
N TYR A 150 -12.11 -13.30 -2.01
CA TYR A 150 -12.00 -11.88 -2.33
C TYR A 150 -10.55 -11.51 -2.67
N TRP A 151 -10.33 -11.02 -3.90
CA TRP A 151 -8.99 -10.77 -4.45
C TRP A 151 -8.09 -9.96 -3.51
N TYR A 152 -8.63 -8.99 -2.77
CA TYR A 152 -7.83 -8.16 -1.87
C TYR A 152 -7.18 -8.97 -0.74
N ASN A 153 -7.79 -10.07 -0.32
CA ASN A 153 -7.17 -10.99 0.62
C ASN A 153 -5.87 -11.55 0.01
N GLU A 154 -5.89 -11.98 -1.25
CA GLU A 154 -4.70 -12.53 -1.92
C GLU A 154 -3.59 -11.48 -2.10
N TYR A 155 -3.96 -10.26 -2.50
CA TYR A 155 -3.00 -9.19 -2.79
C TYR A 155 -2.51 -8.47 -1.53
N SER A 156 -3.25 -8.44 -0.43
CA SER A 156 -2.80 -7.76 0.79
C SER A 156 -1.62 -8.49 1.42
N TYR A 157 -0.53 -7.78 1.76
CA TYR A 157 0.64 -8.39 2.41
C TYR A 157 0.36 -8.82 3.85
N TYR A 158 -0.45 -8.03 4.55
CA TYR A 158 -0.92 -8.29 5.92
C TYR A 158 -2.39 -8.66 5.91
N LYS A 159 -2.84 -9.42 6.93
CA LYS A 159 -4.22 -9.90 7.00
C LYS A 159 -5.18 -8.70 6.99
N PRO A 160 -6.11 -8.59 6.03
CA PRO A 160 -7.14 -7.56 6.06
C PRO A 160 -8.00 -7.70 7.31
N LEU A 161 -8.33 -6.56 7.92
CA LEU A 161 -9.26 -6.45 9.05
C LEU A 161 -10.44 -5.61 8.56
N SER A 162 -11.64 -5.96 9.01
CA SER A 162 -12.89 -5.29 8.63
C SER A 162 -13.74 -4.95 9.85
N GLY A 163 -14.74 -4.11 9.65
CA GLY A 163 -15.61 -3.63 10.73
C GLY A 163 -14.92 -2.60 11.62
N LYS A 164 -15.38 -2.45 12.86
CA LYS A 164 -14.86 -1.45 13.82
C LYS A 164 -13.36 -1.59 14.12
N ASN A 165 -12.78 -2.77 13.88
CA ASN A 165 -11.36 -3.04 14.11
C ASN A 165 -10.51 -3.01 12.83
N CYS A 166 -11.07 -2.60 11.68
CA CYS A 166 -10.34 -2.56 10.41
C CYS A 166 -9.09 -1.69 10.44
N CYS A 167 -9.25 -0.54 11.08
CA CYS A 167 -8.52 0.66 10.76
C CYS A 167 -7.92 1.22 12.04
N SER A 168 -6.71 1.76 11.92
CA SER A 168 -6.09 2.42 13.08
C SER A 168 -6.89 3.66 13.48
N ASP A 169 -6.91 3.96 14.78
CA ASP A 169 -7.49 5.22 15.29
C ASP A 169 -6.69 6.44 14.81
N PHE A 170 -5.45 6.23 14.35
CA PHE A 170 -4.64 7.20 13.60
C PHE A 170 -4.42 6.72 12.16
N ALA A 171 -5.51 6.41 11.45
CA ALA A 171 -5.47 6.17 10.02
C ALA A 171 -4.92 7.41 9.27
N ILE A 172 -4.09 7.17 8.27
CA ILE A 172 -3.37 8.19 7.52
C ILE A 172 -4.12 8.55 6.25
N SER A 173 -4.57 7.56 5.48
CA SER A 173 -5.16 7.82 4.17
C SER A 173 -6.24 6.82 3.78
N PHE A 174 -7.18 7.30 2.97
CA PHE A 174 -8.24 6.50 2.35
C PHE A 174 -8.32 6.86 0.86
N HIS A 175 -8.45 5.84 0.00
CA HIS A 175 -8.57 6.01 -1.45
C HIS A 175 -10.04 6.07 -1.90
N TYR A 176 -10.29 6.40 -3.17
CA TYR A 176 -11.63 6.55 -3.76
C TYR A 176 -12.53 7.58 -3.05
N ILE A 177 -11.94 8.69 -2.59
CA ILE A 177 -12.65 9.78 -1.92
C ILE A 177 -12.93 10.90 -2.92
N PRO A 178 -14.13 11.02 -3.50
CA PRO A 178 -14.45 12.14 -4.36
C PRO A 178 -14.44 13.46 -3.57
N GLY A 179 -14.22 14.59 -4.24
CA GLY A 179 -14.01 15.89 -3.58
C GLY A 179 -15.15 16.33 -2.62
N TYR A 180 -16.40 15.94 -2.87
CA TYR A 180 -17.49 16.21 -1.93
C TYR A 180 -17.37 15.39 -0.63
N ASN A 181 -16.90 14.15 -0.73
CA ASN A 181 -16.60 13.31 0.43
C ASN A 181 -15.36 13.79 1.17
N MET A 182 -14.36 14.37 0.49
CA MET A 182 -13.21 14.98 1.17
C MET A 182 -13.67 16.10 2.12
N ARG A 183 -14.56 17.00 1.65
CA ARG A 183 -15.15 18.04 2.49
C ARG A 183 -15.99 17.49 3.63
N MET A 184 -16.73 16.41 3.39
CA MET A 184 -17.46 15.71 4.44
C MET A 184 -16.50 15.14 5.49
N MET A 185 -15.41 14.51 5.07
CA MET A 185 -14.39 13.98 5.98
C MET A 185 -13.74 15.08 6.80
N ASP A 186 -13.38 16.21 6.20
CA ASP A 186 -12.87 17.38 6.93
C ASP A 186 -13.84 17.83 8.02
N TYR A 187 -15.12 17.99 7.67
CA TYR A 187 -16.15 18.35 8.65
C TYR A 187 -16.26 17.31 9.76
N LEU A 188 -16.27 16.02 9.44
CA LEU A 188 -16.42 14.94 10.43
C LEU A 188 -15.20 14.76 11.34
N ILE A 189 -14.00 15.10 10.87
CA ILE A 189 -12.74 14.90 11.60
C ILE A 189 -12.37 16.15 12.41
N TYR A 190 -12.55 17.34 11.83
CA TYR A 190 -12.02 18.59 12.42
C TYR A 190 -13.07 19.54 12.96
N ASP A 191 -14.31 19.50 12.46
CA ASP A 191 -15.35 20.49 12.84
C ASP A 191 -16.42 19.89 13.76
N LEU A 192 -16.89 18.68 13.45
CA LEU A 192 -17.96 18.02 14.17
C LEU A 192 -17.45 17.45 15.49
N HIS A 193 -18.00 17.95 16.59
CA HIS A 193 -17.69 17.46 17.93
C HIS A 193 -18.97 17.05 18.64
N ALA A 194 -19.03 15.79 19.08
CA ALA A 194 -20.10 15.34 19.96
C ALA A 194 -19.91 15.98 21.34
N TRP A 195 -20.99 16.46 21.95
CA TRP A 195 -20.93 16.99 23.30
C TRP A 195 -20.42 15.91 24.28
N GLY A 196 -19.42 16.26 25.09
CA GLY A 196 -18.84 15.36 26.10
C GLY A 196 -17.79 14.39 25.60
N SER A 197 -17.47 14.34 24.29
CA SER A 197 -16.34 13.55 23.80
C SER A 197 -15.04 14.34 23.94
N SER A 198 -14.07 13.80 24.69
CA SER A 198 -12.69 14.29 24.71
C SER A 198 -11.77 13.21 24.17
N TYR A 199 -11.16 13.43 23.00
CA TYR A 199 -10.09 12.57 22.53
C TYR A 199 -8.77 12.97 23.18
N ARG A 200 -8.13 12.06 23.91
CA ARG A 200 -6.80 12.31 24.49
C ARG A 200 -5.76 11.89 23.47
N TYR A 201 -5.04 12.87 22.93
CA TYR A 201 -3.89 12.59 22.09
C TYR A 201 -2.84 11.78 22.86
N PRO A 202 -2.31 10.70 22.28
CA PRO A 202 -1.20 9.97 22.88
C PRO A 202 0.05 10.84 22.88
N PRO A 203 0.99 10.59 23.80
CA PRO A 203 2.30 11.23 23.74
C PRO A 203 3.02 10.85 22.44
N LEU A 204 3.96 11.70 22.01
CA LEU A 204 4.83 11.38 20.87
C LEU A 204 5.62 10.10 21.15
N PRO A 205 5.73 9.18 20.16
CA PRO A 205 6.48 7.95 20.33
C PRO A 205 7.99 8.25 20.44
N PRO A 206 8.77 7.43 21.16
CA PRO A 206 10.22 7.55 21.18
C PRO A 206 10.81 7.24 19.80
N THR A 207 11.96 7.84 19.50
CA THR A 207 12.74 7.54 18.28
C THR A 207 13.13 6.06 18.26
N LYS A 208 12.96 5.42 17.10
CA LYS A 208 13.33 4.02 16.86
C LYS A 208 14.83 3.88 16.59
N THR A 209 15.41 2.78 17.02
CA THR A 209 16.73 2.38 16.49
C THR A 209 16.60 1.95 15.02
N PRO A 210 17.69 1.94 14.23
CA PRO A 210 17.67 1.41 12.87
C PRO A 210 17.09 -0.01 12.79
N GLU A 211 17.42 -0.88 13.73
CA GLU A 211 16.92 -2.26 13.78
C GLU A 211 15.40 -2.30 14.02
N GLU A 212 14.89 -1.50 14.95
CA GLU A 212 13.45 -1.41 15.25
C GLU A 212 12.65 -0.77 14.11
N ALA A 213 13.25 0.19 13.40
CA ALA A 213 12.63 0.88 12.27
C ALA A 213 12.54 0.00 11.03
N MET A 214 13.57 -0.81 10.79
CA MET A 214 13.67 -1.69 9.62
C MET A 214 13.03 -3.08 9.85
N ALA A 215 12.52 -3.36 11.06
CA ALA A 215 11.80 -4.58 11.36
C ALA A 215 10.47 -4.65 10.59
N VAL A 216 10.28 -5.73 9.82
CA VAL A 216 9.08 -5.97 9.01
C VAL A 216 8.49 -7.32 9.38
N ALA A 217 7.21 -7.33 9.76
CA ALA A 217 6.50 -8.58 10.01
C ALA A 217 6.34 -9.42 8.74
N GLU A 218 6.34 -10.74 8.89
CA GLU A 218 6.14 -11.66 7.78
C GLU A 218 4.76 -11.50 7.12
N ALA A 219 4.68 -11.88 5.84
CA ALA A 219 3.43 -11.91 5.11
C ALA A 219 2.47 -12.92 5.74
N TYR A 220 1.19 -12.57 5.85
CA TYR A 220 0.22 -13.51 6.41
C TYR A 220 -0.04 -14.67 5.42
N PRO A 221 -0.32 -15.89 5.89
CA PRO A 221 -0.50 -17.04 5.00
C PRO A 221 -1.77 -16.90 4.18
N ILE A 222 -1.66 -17.09 2.87
CA ILE A 222 -2.82 -17.27 1.99
C ILE A 222 -3.25 -18.72 2.16
N LYS A 223 -4.52 -18.97 2.49
CA LYS A 223 -5.07 -20.32 2.35
C LYS A 223 -5.02 -20.62 0.86
N SER A 224 -4.09 -21.45 0.41
CA SER A 224 -4.11 -21.93 -0.96
C SER A 224 -5.51 -22.46 -1.23
N VAL A 225 -6.17 -21.94 -2.27
CA VAL A 225 -7.19 -22.73 -2.95
C VAL A 225 -6.50 -24.06 -3.24
N GLN A 226 -6.97 -25.14 -2.61
CA GLN A 226 -6.44 -26.48 -2.86
C GLN A 226 -6.56 -26.71 -4.36
N THR A 227 -5.46 -26.62 -5.10
CA THR A 227 -5.34 -27.34 -6.36
C THR A 227 -5.44 -28.80 -5.98
N THR A 228 -6.64 -29.37 -6.16
CA THR A 228 -6.86 -30.81 -6.18
C THR A 228 -6.09 -31.38 -7.34
N ALA A 229 -4.79 -31.60 -7.14
CA ALA A 229 -4.01 -32.55 -7.91
C ALA A 229 -4.29 -33.93 -7.30
N GLU A 230 -5.49 -34.44 -7.49
CA GLU A 230 -5.72 -35.88 -7.39
C GLU A 230 -5.32 -36.52 -8.71
N SER A 231 -4.14 -37.13 -8.68
CA SER A 231 -3.74 -38.18 -9.60
C SER A 231 -4.80 -39.27 -9.60
N SER A 232 -5.66 -39.30 -10.63
CA SER A 232 -6.38 -40.51 -11.01
C SER A 232 -5.93 -40.95 -12.40
N THR A 233 -5.01 -41.91 -12.41
CA THR A 233 -4.85 -42.83 -13.52
C THR A 233 -6.14 -43.61 -13.67
N HIS A 234 -6.93 -43.34 -14.71
CA HIS A 234 -7.75 -44.33 -15.40
C HIS A 234 -8.32 -43.76 -16.72
N THR A 235 -7.80 -44.24 -17.84
CA THR A 235 -8.52 -44.31 -19.13
C THR A 235 -9.68 -45.30 -18.97
N PRO A 236 -10.87 -45.10 -19.59
CA PRO A 236 -11.01 -45.34 -21.03
C PRO A 236 -12.03 -44.45 -21.81
N SER A 237 -11.77 -44.37 -23.13
CA SER A 237 -12.69 -44.33 -24.29
C SER A 237 -13.81 -43.27 -24.43
N THR A 238 -13.61 -42.42 -25.46
CA THR A 238 -14.56 -41.93 -26.50
C THR A 238 -16.05 -41.71 -26.15
N GLU A 239 -16.51 -40.47 -26.28
CA GLU A 239 -17.44 -40.06 -27.36
C GLU A 239 -17.52 -38.53 -27.48
N THR A 240 -17.76 -38.08 -28.71
CA THR A 240 -17.85 -36.70 -29.20
C THR A 240 -19.08 -35.95 -28.73
N THR A 241 -18.96 -34.65 -28.46
CA THR A 241 -19.87 -33.61 -28.98
C THR A 241 -19.32 -32.21 -28.69
N GLU A 242 -19.37 -31.36 -29.72
CA GLU A 242 -19.07 -29.94 -29.70
C GLU A 242 -20.10 -29.19 -28.85
N GLU A 243 -19.68 -28.18 -28.08
CA GLU A 243 -20.47 -26.97 -27.91
C GLU A 243 -19.61 -25.80 -27.39
N THR A 244 -19.74 -24.69 -28.09
CA THR A 244 -19.05 -23.40 -27.96
C THR A 244 -19.72 -22.47 -26.96
N PHE A 245 -19.00 -21.82 -26.04
CA PHE A 245 -19.38 -20.54 -25.40
C PHE A 245 -18.10 -19.81 -24.96
N SER A 246 -17.66 -18.75 -25.64
CA SER A 246 -18.11 -17.35 -25.58
C SER A 246 -17.86 -16.67 -24.21
N SER A 247 -16.86 -15.79 -24.24
CA SER A 247 -16.58 -14.61 -23.40
C SER A 247 -17.63 -14.17 -22.38
N PHE A 248 -17.23 -13.74 -21.19
CA PHE A 248 -17.77 -12.53 -20.53
C PHE A 248 -16.81 -11.96 -19.47
N LYS A 249 -16.32 -10.74 -19.72
CA LYS A 249 -16.07 -9.66 -18.73
C LYS A 249 -17.42 -8.98 -18.46
N PRO A 250 -17.68 -8.40 -17.28
CA PRO A 250 -17.09 -7.11 -16.89
C PRO A 250 -16.00 -7.23 -15.84
#